data_AF-A0A7L4RBU7-F1
#
_entry.id   AF-A0A7L4RBU7-F1
#
_cell.length_a   1.000
_cell.length_b   1.000
_cell.length_c   1.000
_cell.angle_alpha   90.00
_cell.angle_beta   90.00
_cell.angle_gamma   90.00
#
_symmetry.space_group_name_H-M   'P 1'
#
loop_
_entity.id
_entity.type
_entity.pdbx_description
1 polymer ?
#
loop_
_entity_poly.entity_id
_entity_poly.type
_entity_poly.pdbx_seq_one_letter_code
_entity_poly.pdbx_strand_id
1 'polypeptide(L)'
;MEYPDDVIAVGTKGKREARVLRSMGSDFVVYGYVDIESGKELGKYSVLLRRESGEVEHLFIVPAGGRELVVKHEIEKKPEKRGIFDSKAGKVVYF
;
A
#
# COMPACT_ATOMS: atom_id res chain seq x y z
N MET A 1 13.07 13.33 -3.41
CA MET A 1 12.52 12.44 -4.46
C MET A 1 11.09 12.87 -4.66
N GLU A 2 10.67 13.17 -5.89
CA GLU A 2 9.28 13.52 -6.16
C GLU A 2 8.48 12.24 -6.44
N TYR A 3 7.36 12.07 -5.74
CA TYR A 3 6.45 10.93 -5.94
C TYR A 3 5.33 11.32 -6.90
N PRO A 4 4.97 10.46 -7.87
CA PRO A 4 3.82 10.71 -8.76
C PRO A 4 2.50 10.82 -7.98
N ASP A 5 1.57 11.67 -8.40
CA ASP A 5 0.31 11.90 -7.67
C ASP A 5 -0.51 10.61 -7.44
N ASP A 6 -0.47 9.66 -8.39
CA ASP A 6 -1.15 8.36 -8.32
C ASP A 6 -0.76 7.50 -7.11
N VAL A 7 0.42 7.72 -6.53
CA VAL A 7 0.91 6.96 -5.37
C VAL A 7 0.64 7.68 -4.06
N ILE A 8 0.12 8.90 -4.11
CA ILE A 8 -0.11 9.73 -2.93
C ILE A 8 -1.42 9.32 -2.27
N ALA A 9 -1.35 9.13 -0.95
CA ALA A 9 -2.46 8.90 -0.06
C ALA A 9 -2.52 10.03 0.98
N VAL A 10 -3.73 10.30 1.48
CA VAL A 10 -3.93 11.23 2.60
C VAL A 10 -4.20 10.40 3.85
N GLY A 11 -3.28 10.47 4.81
CA GLY A 11 -3.44 9.81 6.10
C GLY A 11 -4.53 10.45 6.94
N THR A 12 -4.95 9.79 8.01
CA THR A 12 -6.04 10.24 8.91
C THR A 12 -5.84 11.63 9.54
N LYS A 13 -4.60 12.13 9.60
CA LYS A 13 -4.26 13.48 10.10
C LYS A 13 -4.05 14.51 8.98
N GLY A 14 -4.48 14.22 7.76
CA GLY A 14 -4.29 15.08 6.60
C GLY A 14 -2.86 15.10 6.04
N LYS A 15 -1.95 14.29 6.59
CA LYS A 15 -0.57 14.19 6.10
C LYS A 15 -0.54 13.43 4.78
N ARG A 16 0.21 13.97 3.81
CA ARG A 16 0.45 13.31 2.53
C ARG A 16 1.50 12.22 2.72
N GLU A 17 1.17 11.02 2.27
CA GLU A 17 2.01 9.83 2.37
C GLU A 17 2.11 9.21 0.96
N ALA A 18 3.23 8.60 0.61
CA ALA A 18 3.37 7.86 -0.66
C ALA A 18 3.34 6.35 -0.40
N ARG A 19 2.61 5.63 -1.27
CA ARG A 19 2.59 4.16 -1.29
C ARG A 19 3.84 3.64 -2.00
N VAL A 20 4.66 2.87 -1.30
CA VAL A 20 5.93 2.34 -1.83
C VAL A 20 5.93 0.82 -1.79
N LEU A 21 6.29 0.21 -2.92
CA LEU A 21 6.32 -1.24 -3.11
C LEU A 21 7.32 -1.89 -2.16
N ARG A 22 6.90 -2.97 -1.51
CA ARG A 22 7.78 -3.83 -0.68
C ARG A 22 7.98 -5.19 -1.31
N SER A 23 6.88 -5.79 -1.72
CA SER A 23 6.86 -7.13 -2.31
C SER A 23 5.67 -7.26 -3.24
N MET A 24 5.80 -8.08 -4.26
CA MET A 24 4.76 -8.35 -5.25
C MET A 24 4.82 -9.82 -5.64
N GLY A 25 3.67 -10.47 -5.68
CA GLY A 25 3.45 -11.78 -6.27
C GLY A 25 2.42 -11.71 -7.38
N SER A 26 2.00 -12.87 -7.89
CA SER A 26 0.93 -12.96 -8.90
C SER A 26 -0.39 -12.41 -8.39
N ASP A 27 -0.73 -12.72 -7.14
CA ASP A 27 -2.05 -12.48 -6.56
C ASP A 27 -2.01 -11.52 -5.37
N PHE A 28 -0.86 -10.90 -5.10
CA PHE A 28 -0.75 -9.92 -4.02
C PHE A 28 0.27 -8.82 -4.29
N VAL A 29 0.05 -7.66 -3.69
CA VAL A 29 1.06 -6.61 -3.52
C VAL A 29 1.10 -6.17 -2.06
N VAL A 30 2.31 -6.17 -1.49
CA VAL A 30 2.62 -5.56 -0.20
C VAL A 30 3.27 -4.21 -0.44
N TYR A 31 2.70 -3.17 0.17
CA TYR A 31 3.24 -1.82 0.11
C TYR A 31 3.27 -1.19 1.49
N GLY A 32 4.25 -0.31 1.69
CA GLY A 32 4.38 0.53 2.87
C GLY A 32 4.03 1.99 2.56
N TYR A 33 3.98 2.79 3.61
CA TYR A 33 3.79 4.24 3.50
C TYR A 33 5.07 4.97 3.89
N VAL A 34 5.44 5.97 3.10
CA VAL A 34 6.54 6.88 3.39
C VAL A 34 6.03 8.31 3.48
N ASP A 35 6.63 9.09 4.37
CA ASP A 35 6.41 10.53 4.44
C ASP A 35 7.01 11.20 3.18
N ILE A 36 6.23 11.98 2.44
CA ILE A 36 6.68 12.53 1.15
C ILE A 36 7.77 13.60 1.29
N GLU A 37 7.84 14.27 2.44
CA GLU A 37 8.80 15.36 2.68
C GLU A 37 10.15 14.79 3.11
N SER A 38 10.14 13.86 4.06
CA SER A 38 11.36 13.29 4.65
C SER A 38 11.82 11.98 4.01
N GLY A 39 10.95 11.30 3.24
CA GLY A 39 11.21 9.98 2.66
C GLY A 39 11.27 8.85 3.68
N LYS A 40 10.96 9.12 4.96
CA LYS A 40 11.04 8.13 6.04
C LYS A 40 9.84 7.20 6.02
N GLU A 41 10.10 5.93 6.31
CA GLU A 41 9.05 4.92 6.46
C GLU A 41 8.19 5.20 7.68
N LEU A 42 6.88 5.06 7.51
CA LEU A 42 5.90 5.33 8.57
C LEU A 42 5.52 4.08 9.39
N GLY A 43 6.15 2.93 9.12
CA GLY A 43 5.87 1.66 9.79
C GLY A 43 4.45 1.11 9.57
N LYS A 44 3.70 1.71 8.64
CA LYS A 44 2.37 1.25 8.20
C LYS A 44 2.54 0.39 6.96
N TYR A 45 1.86 -0.74 6.90
CA TYR A 45 1.89 -1.64 5.76
C TYR A 45 0.48 -2.11 5.41
N SER A 46 0.31 -2.41 4.13
CA SER A 46 -0.93 -2.90 3.57
C SER A 46 -0.64 -4.01 2.56
N VAL A 47 -1.60 -4.90 2.40
CA VAL A 47 -1.63 -5.91 1.35
C VAL A 47 -2.87 -5.68 0.50
N LEU A 48 -2.69 -5.63 -0.82
CA LEU A 48 -3.77 -5.88 -1.77
C LEU A 48 -3.70 -7.35 -2.14
N LEU A 49 -4.78 -8.08 -1.92
CA LEU A 49 -4.86 -9.52 -2.21
C LEU A 49 -5.98 -9.76 -3.21
N ARG A 50 -5.65 -10.34 -4.36
CA ARG A 50 -6.63 -10.77 -5.35
C ARG A 50 -7.16 -12.15 -4.96
N ARG A 51 -8.47 -12.28 -4.80
CA ARG A 51 -9.16 -13.53 -4.55
C ARG A 51 -9.36 -14.30 -5.85
N GLU A 52 -9.59 -15.61 -5.77
CA GLU A 52 -9.94 -16.44 -6.93
C GLU A 52 -11.21 -15.95 -7.65
N SER A 53 -12.12 -15.30 -6.91
CA SER A 53 -13.31 -14.64 -7.47
C SER A 53 -13.00 -13.42 -8.36
N GLY A 54 -11.76 -12.92 -8.34
CA GLY A 54 -11.33 -11.69 -9.01
C GLY A 54 -11.48 -10.43 -8.16
N GLU A 55 -12.08 -10.52 -6.98
CA GLU A 55 -12.19 -9.41 -6.02
C GLU A 55 -10.83 -9.07 -5.41
N VAL A 56 -10.61 -7.79 -5.08
CA VAL A 56 -9.39 -7.35 -4.39
C VAL A 56 -9.74 -6.95 -2.97
N GLU A 57 -9.11 -7.62 -2.00
CA GLU A 57 -9.19 -7.26 -0.59
C GLU A 57 -8.04 -6.32 -0.21
N HIS A 58 -8.37 -5.23 0.49
CA HIS A 58 -7.37 -4.38 1.13
C HIS A 58 -7.25 -4.75 2.61
N LEU A 59 -6.07 -5.27 2.97
CA LEU A 59 -5.72 -5.69 4.32
C LEU A 59 -4.66 -4.76 4.91
N PHE A 60 -4.81 -4.39 6.18
CA PHE A 60 -3.81 -3.63 6.94
C PHE A 60 -2.97 -4.57 7.78
N ILE A 61 -1.66 -4.37 7.79
CA ILE A 61 -0.76 -5.08 8.69
C ILE A 61 -0.42 -4.14 9.85
N VAL A 62 -0.81 -4.52 11.05
CA VAL A 62 -0.61 -3.75 12.28
C VAL A 62 0.26 -4.54 13.24
N PRO A 63 1.34 -3.96 13.79
CA PRO A 63 2.16 -4.64 14.79
C PRO A 63 1.40 -4.81 16.10
N ALA A 64 1.48 -6.00 16.71
CA ALA A 64 0.85 -6.34 17.98
C ALA A 64 1.78 -7.23 18.83
N GLY A 65 2.61 -6.60 19.67
CA GLY A 65 3.36 -7.28 20.72
C GLY A 65 4.25 -8.44 20.25
N GLY A 66 5.01 -8.26 19.16
CA GLY A 66 5.90 -9.28 18.59
C GLY A 66 5.26 -10.15 17.51
N ARG A 67 3.97 -9.92 17.18
CA ARG A 67 3.28 -10.50 16.04
C ARG A 67 2.74 -9.39 15.14
N GLU A 68 2.33 -9.76 13.93
CA GLU A 68 1.61 -8.89 13.01
C GLU A 68 0.16 -9.34 12.93
N LEU A 69 -0.78 -8.39 13.06
CA LEU A 69 -2.21 -8.62 12.84
C LEU A 69 -2.58 -8.14 11.45
N VAL A 70 -3.29 -8.99 10.72
CA VAL A 70 -3.86 -8.64 9.42
C VAL A 70 -5.33 -8.30 9.64
N VAL A 71 -5.67 -7.02 9.45
CA VAL A 71 -7.01 -6.49 9.67
C VAL A 71 -7.67 -6.21 8.33
N LYS A 72 -8.86 -6.76 8.11
CA LYS A 72 -9.71 -6.42 6.96
C LYS A 72 -10.26 -5.02 7.18
N HIS A 73 -10.03 -4.11 6.24
CA HIS A 73 -10.64 -2.78 6.29
C HIS A 73 -11.95 -2.80 5.53
N GLU A 74 -11.91 -3.14 4.24
CA GLU A 74 -13.09 -3.24 3.38
C GLU A 74 -12.87 -4.27 2.26
N ILE A 75 -13.97 -4.86 1.79
CA ILE A 75 -14.02 -5.60 0.52
C ILE A 75 -14.41 -4.57 -0.54
N GLU A 76 -13.45 -4.12 -1.35
CA GLU A 76 -13.77 -3.30 -2.51
C GLU A 76 -14.35 -4.20 -3.61
N LYS A 77 -15.61 -3.99 -3.99
CA LYS A 77 -16.24 -4.73 -5.11
C LYS A 77 -15.51 -4.51 -6.45
N LYS A 78 -14.73 -3.43 -6.57
CA LYS A 78 -13.79 -3.16 -7.66
C LYS A 78 -12.59 -2.42 -7.08
N PRO A 79 -11.34 -2.90 -7.31
CA PRO A 79 -10.17 -2.11 -6.92
C PRO A 79 -10.20 -0.82 -7.72
N GLU A 80 -10.23 0.33 -7.04
CA GLU A 80 -9.78 1.56 -7.69
C GLU A 80 -8.33 1.34 -8.13
N LYS A 81 -7.94 1.84 -9.31
CA LYS A 81 -6.54 1.77 -9.76
C LYS A 81 -5.66 2.43 -8.71
N ARG A 82 -4.97 1.63 -7.90
CA ARG A 82 -4.06 2.12 -6.87
C ARG A 82 -2.64 2.14 -7.41
N GLY A 83 -2.11 3.34 -7.60
CA GLY A 83 -0.70 3.52 -7.90
C GLY A 83 0.16 3.16 -6.69
N ILE A 84 1.19 2.36 -6.93
CA ILE A 84 2.20 1.97 -5.95
C ILE A 84 3.58 2.24 -6.56
N PHE A 85 4.44 2.97 -5.86
CA PHE A 85 5.76 3.32 -6.40
C PHE A 85 6.77 2.19 -6.19
N ASP A 86 7.33 1.65 -7.26
CA ASP A 86 8.48 0.74 -7.20
C ASP A 86 9.77 1.56 -7.19
N SER A 87 10.34 1.79 -6.01
CA SER A 87 11.58 2.54 -5.83
C SER A 87 12.80 1.87 -6.48
N LYS A 88 12.77 0.54 -6.72
CA LYS A 88 13.88 -0.16 -7.38
C LYS A 88 13.83 0.06 -8.89
N ALA A 89 12.64 0.04 -9.48
CA ALA A 89 12.43 0.25 -10.90
C ALA A 89 12.19 1.71 -11.31
N GLY A 90 11.96 2.60 -10.34
CA GLY A 90 11.69 4.03 -10.58
C GLY A 90 10.37 4.30 -11.30
N LYS A 91 9.35 3.45 -11.10
CA LYS A 91 8.07 3.55 -11.83
C LYS A 91 6.86 3.28 -10.94
N VAL A 92 5.69 3.71 -11.40
CA VAL A 92 4.41 3.34 -10.78
C VAL A 92 3.98 1.97 -11.30
N VAL A 93 3.56 1.11 -10.38
CA VAL A 93 2.88 -0.15 -10.69
C VAL A 93 1.43 -0.05 -10.22
N TYR A 94 0.56 -0.76 -10.93
CA TYR A 94 -0.86 -0.88 -10.61
C TYR A 94 -1.14 -2.36 -10.33
N PHE A 95 -2.00 -2.62 -9.34
CA PHE A 95 -2.40 -3.97 -8.95
C PHE A 95 -3.85 -4.25 -9.31
#